data_AF-A0A1S2IX89-F1
#
_entry.id   AF-A0A1S2IX89-F1
#
_cell.length_a   1.000
_cell.length_b   1.000
_cell.length_c   1.000
_cell.angle_alpha   90.00
_cell.angle_beta   90.00
_cell.angle_gamma   90.00
#
_symmetry.space_group_name_H-M   'P 1'
#
loop_
_entity.id
_entity.type
_entity.pdbx_description
1 polymer ?
#
loop_
_entity_poly.entity_id
_entity_poly.type
_entity_poly.pdbx_seq_one_letter_code
_entity_poly.pdbx_strand_id
1 'polypeptide(L)'
;MANVRTSGKQAAARKVARERAVERAADFRRRQEQLEELAVEYFVAADAVDGINEDAEARIQKIRDDQAAAIAEAEAEAQAIIGRMLDTKVTRDEVAERLGIPVRDVKRSKAKAETDATNGGDEAVTAAENDDESGEQGDAQESYAA
;
A
#
# COMPACT_ATOMS: atom_id res chain seq x y z
N MET A 1 -51.49 -55.90 32.72
CA MET A 1 -50.12 -55.54 33.21
C MET A 1 -49.06 -55.33 32.10
N ALA A 2 -49.42 -55.17 30.82
CA ALA A 2 -48.44 -54.99 29.72
C ALA A 2 -48.13 -53.50 29.38
N ASN A 3 -49.12 -52.60 29.49
CA ASN A 3 -48.95 -51.18 29.16
C ASN A 3 -47.98 -50.43 30.09
N VAL A 4 -47.97 -50.74 31.39
CA VAL A 4 -47.08 -50.08 32.38
C VAL A 4 -45.60 -50.43 32.13
N ARG A 5 -45.31 -51.66 31.68
CA ARG A 5 -43.95 -52.09 31.33
C ARG A 5 -43.44 -51.42 30.04
N THR A 6 -44.36 -51.04 29.15
CA THR A 6 -44.02 -50.38 27.88
C THR A 6 -43.75 -48.90 28.08
N SER A 7 -44.54 -48.21 28.93
CA SER A 7 -44.29 -46.80 29.26
C SER A 7 -42.99 -46.59 30.04
N GLY A 8 -42.63 -47.51 30.94
CA GLY A 8 -41.34 -47.48 31.67
C GLY A 8 -40.12 -47.63 30.73
N LYS A 9 -40.18 -48.54 29.75
CA LYS A 9 -39.13 -48.69 28.73
C LYS A 9 -39.02 -47.46 27.82
N GLN A 10 -40.15 -46.86 27.44
CA GLN A 10 -40.17 -45.63 26.64
C GLN A 10 -39.62 -44.43 27.43
N ALA A 11 -39.92 -44.31 28.72
CA ALA A 11 -39.38 -43.28 29.59
C ALA A 11 -37.85 -43.42 29.77
N ALA A 12 -37.36 -44.64 29.97
CA ALA A 12 -35.92 -44.92 30.04
C ALA A 12 -35.20 -44.58 28.71
N ALA A 13 -35.78 -44.97 27.57
CA ALA A 13 -35.24 -44.64 26.25
C ALA A 13 -35.19 -43.11 26.01
N ARG A 14 -36.23 -42.38 26.41
CA ARG A 14 -36.25 -40.91 26.33
C ARG A 14 -35.19 -40.26 27.23
N LYS A 15 -34.96 -40.80 28.43
CA LYS A 15 -33.90 -40.31 29.33
C LYS A 15 -32.52 -40.47 28.69
N VAL A 16 -32.21 -41.66 28.19
CA VAL A 16 -30.94 -41.93 27.49
C VAL A 16 -30.78 -41.05 26.24
N ALA A 17 -31.85 -40.85 25.47
CA ALA A 17 -31.82 -39.97 24.31
C ALA A 17 -31.55 -38.51 24.69
N ARG A 18 -32.14 -38.02 25.79
CA ARG A 18 -31.87 -36.67 26.32
C ARG A 18 -30.44 -36.52 26.79
N GLU A 19 -29.91 -37.49 27.54
CA GLU A 19 -28.53 -37.47 28.02
C GLU A 19 -27.54 -37.38 26.84
N ARG A 20 -27.72 -38.22 25.81
CA ARG A 20 -26.89 -38.16 24.58
C ARG A 20 -27.03 -36.84 23.81
N ALA A 21 -28.23 -36.27 23.76
CA ALA A 21 -28.46 -34.98 23.11
C ALA A 21 -27.74 -33.85 23.87
N VAL A 22 -27.77 -33.87 25.20
CA VAL A 22 -27.08 -32.90 26.06
C VAL A 22 -25.57 -33.03 25.93
N GLU A 23 -25.03 -34.26 25.93
CA GLU A 23 -23.60 -34.52 25.76
C GLU A 23 -23.10 -33.98 24.41
N ARG A 24 -23.79 -34.34 23.31
CA ARG A 24 -23.44 -33.81 21.98
C ARG A 24 -23.54 -32.30 21.90
N ALA A 25 -24.58 -31.70 22.48
CA ALA A 25 -24.72 -30.25 22.51
C ALA A 25 -23.57 -29.59 23.32
N ALA A 26 -23.12 -30.21 24.40
CA ALA A 26 -21.97 -29.73 25.16
C ALA A 26 -20.66 -29.86 24.38
N ASP A 27 -20.46 -30.93 23.61
CA ASP A 27 -19.31 -31.07 22.71
C ASP A 27 -19.32 -30.02 21.60
N PHE A 28 -20.48 -29.77 20.99
CA PHE A 28 -20.62 -28.72 19.97
C PHE A 28 -20.29 -27.35 20.55
N ARG A 29 -20.83 -27.00 21.73
CA ARG A 29 -20.51 -25.71 22.37
C ARG A 29 -19.02 -25.57 22.64
N ARG A 30 -18.37 -26.59 23.20
CA ARG A 30 -16.91 -26.57 23.42
C ARG A 30 -16.12 -26.35 22.13
N ARG A 31 -16.53 -26.97 21.03
CA ARG A 31 -15.88 -26.76 19.72
C ARG A 31 -16.15 -25.36 19.16
N GLN A 32 -17.36 -24.83 19.35
CA GLN A 32 -17.68 -23.47 18.92
C GLN A 32 -16.87 -22.44 19.71
N GLU A 33 -16.78 -22.59 21.04
CA GLU A 33 -15.94 -21.74 21.89
C GLU A 33 -14.48 -21.75 21.41
N GLN A 34 -13.93 -22.92 21.08
CA GLN A 34 -12.57 -23.03 20.52
C GLN A 34 -12.42 -22.35 19.15
N LEU A 35 -13.43 -22.47 18.28
CA LEU A 35 -13.39 -21.82 16.97
C LEU A 35 -13.52 -20.29 17.10
N GLU A 36 -14.33 -19.81 18.05
CA GLU A 36 -14.46 -18.39 18.37
C GLU A 36 -13.13 -17.83 18.89
N GLU A 37 -12.47 -18.53 19.82
CA GLU A 37 -11.14 -18.14 20.33
C GLU A 37 -10.09 -18.08 19.21
N LEU A 38 -10.01 -19.12 18.37
CA LEU A 38 -9.10 -19.14 17.21
C LEU A 38 -9.40 -18.02 16.20
N ALA A 39 -10.68 -17.68 16.00
CA ALA A 39 -11.05 -16.57 15.13
C ALA A 39 -10.57 -15.23 15.70
N VAL A 40 -10.72 -15.02 17.01
CA VAL A 40 -10.19 -13.83 17.70
C VAL A 40 -8.68 -13.75 17.54
N GLU A 41 -7.96 -14.84 17.81
CA GLU A 41 -6.51 -14.90 17.62
C GLU A 41 -6.09 -14.59 16.19
N TYR A 42 -6.82 -15.11 15.20
CA TYR A 42 -6.58 -14.82 13.79
C TYR A 42 -6.76 -13.33 13.48
N PHE A 43 -7.84 -12.69 13.92
CA PHE A 43 -8.06 -11.27 13.64
C PHE A 43 -7.01 -10.38 14.31
N VAL A 44 -6.62 -10.69 15.55
CA VAL A 44 -5.51 -9.99 16.22
C VAL A 44 -4.21 -10.15 15.43
N ALA A 45 -3.91 -11.35 14.94
CA ALA A 45 -2.72 -11.59 14.14
C ALA A 45 -2.77 -10.87 12.78
N ALA A 46 -3.93 -10.83 12.13
CA ALA A 46 -4.13 -10.12 10.86
C ALA A 46 -3.92 -8.60 11.05
N ASP A 47 -4.56 -8.00 12.06
CA ASP A 47 -4.38 -6.59 12.40
C ASP A 47 -2.91 -6.27 12.75
N ALA A 48 -2.23 -7.19 13.44
CA ALA A 48 -0.81 -7.02 13.75
C ALA A 48 0.07 -7.04 12.49
N VAL A 49 -0.24 -7.88 11.50
CA VAL A 49 0.47 -7.90 10.21
C VAL A 49 0.28 -6.58 9.47
N ASP A 50 -0.95 -6.07 9.41
CA ASP A 50 -1.24 -4.79 8.76
C ASP A 50 -0.50 -3.64 9.45
N GLY A 51 -0.54 -3.58 10.78
CA GLY A 51 0.20 -2.58 11.55
C GLY A 51 1.73 -2.66 11.35
N ILE A 52 2.30 -3.86 11.22
CA ILE A 52 3.73 -4.04 10.92
C ILE A 52 4.07 -3.47 9.53
N ASN A 53 3.22 -3.71 8.53
CA ASN A 53 3.44 -3.23 7.17
C ASN A 53 3.33 -1.70 7.10
N GLU A 54 2.32 -1.10 7.72
CA GLU A 54 2.15 0.35 7.79
C GLU A 54 3.35 1.03 8.47
N ASP A 55 3.81 0.47 9.60
CA ASP A 55 5.01 0.95 10.30
C ASP A 55 6.27 0.85 9.44
N ALA A 56 6.41 -0.23 8.67
CA ALA A 56 7.55 -0.43 7.79
C ALA A 56 7.55 0.59 6.64
N GLU A 57 6.40 0.82 6.01
CA GLU A 57 6.24 1.82 4.95
C GLU A 57 6.54 3.23 5.46
N ALA A 58 6.02 3.60 6.63
CA ALA A 58 6.29 4.89 7.26
C ALA A 58 7.78 5.09 7.54
N ARG A 59 8.48 4.06 8.02
CA ARG A 59 9.93 4.11 8.26
C ARG A 59 10.73 4.22 6.97
N ILE A 60 10.35 3.48 5.92
CA ILE A 60 10.99 3.56 4.61
C ILE A 60 10.83 4.96 4.04
N GLN A 61 9.63 5.54 4.12
CA GLN A 61 9.40 6.89 3.61
C GLN A 61 10.24 7.91 4.37
N LYS A 62 10.27 7.83 5.70
CA LYS A 62 11.13 8.70 6.52
C LYS A 62 12.60 8.59 6.13
N ILE A 63 13.13 7.38 5.94
CA ILE A 63 14.53 7.18 5.51
C ILE A 63 14.77 7.82 4.14
N ARG A 64 13.82 7.70 3.21
CA ARG A 64 13.94 8.31 1.87
C ARG A 64 13.95 9.84 1.96
N ASP A 65 13.09 10.42 2.79
CA ASP A 65 13.02 11.86 2.99
C ASP A 65 14.32 12.38 3.64
N ASP A 66 14.80 11.70 4.68
CA ASP A 66 16.07 12.01 5.34
C ASP A 66 17.26 11.88 4.37
N GLN A 67 17.27 10.84 3.52
CA GLN A 67 18.28 10.67 2.47
C GLN A 67 18.22 11.78 1.43
N ALA A 68 17.03 12.16 0.95
CA ALA A 68 16.87 13.21 -0.03
C ALA A 68 17.36 14.56 0.53
N ALA A 69 17.05 14.86 1.79
CA ALA A 69 17.56 16.04 2.48
C ALA A 69 19.08 16.02 2.61
N ALA A 70 19.67 14.90 3.06
CA ALA A 70 21.11 14.76 3.23
C ALA A 70 21.87 14.87 1.89
N ILE A 71 21.33 14.30 0.80
CA ILE A 71 21.91 14.43 -0.53
C ILE A 71 21.85 15.89 -0.99
N ALA A 72 20.71 16.56 -0.84
CA ALA A 72 20.56 17.97 -1.22
C ALA A 72 21.52 18.88 -0.43
N GLU A 73 21.71 18.63 0.86
CA GLU A 73 22.69 19.35 1.69
C GLU A 73 24.12 19.11 1.22
N ALA A 74 24.51 17.86 0.99
CA ALA A 74 25.84 17.51 0.50
C ALA A 74 26.13 18.11 -0.90
N GLU A 75 25.14 18.09 -1.79
CA GLU A 75 25.24 18.74 -3.10
C GLU A 75 25.39 20.27 -2.97
N ALA A 76 24.62 20.90 -2.09
CA ALA A 76 24.74 22.33 -1.83
C ALA A 76 26.11 22.69 -1.26
N GLU A 77 26.65 21.90 -0.34
CA GLU A 77 27.99 22.07 0.21
C GLU A 77 29.06 21.91 -0.87
N ALA A 78 28.98 20.86 -1.69
CA ALA A 78 29.89 20.64 -2.81
C ALA A 78 29.88 21.83 -3.78
N GLN A 79 28.71 22.35 -4.12
CA GLN A 79 28.57 23.53 -4.97
C GLN A 79 29.16 24.79 -4.30
N ALA A 80 28.99 24.96 -2.98
CA ALA A 80 29.61 26.05 -2.25
C ALA A 80 31.14 25.96 -2.23
N ILE A 81 31.71 24.75 -2.14
CA ILE A 81 33.16 24.52 -2.27
C ILE A 81 33.64 24.90 -3.67
N ILE A 82 32.94 24.46 -4.73
CA ILE A 82 33.25 24.83 -6.12
C ILE A 82 33.22 26.36 -6.29
N GLY A 83 32.20 27.03 -5.74
CA GLY A 83 32.09 28.48 -5.75
C GLY A 83 33.31 29.15 -5.12
N ARG A 84 33.72 28.70 -3.92
CA ARG A 84 34.93 29.20 -3.24
C ARG A 84 36.20 28.95 -4.03
N MET A 85 36.34 27.79 -4.71
CA MET A 85 37.48 27.53 -5.58
C MET A 85 37.53 28.52 -6.75
N LEU A 86 36.39 28.83 -7.37
CA LEU A 86 36.32 29.83 -8.45
C LEU A 86 36.61 31.25 -7.96
N ASP A 87 36.27 31.58 -6.71
CA ASP A 87 36.59 32.88 -6.09
C ASP A 87 38.11 33.11 -5.94
N THR A 88 38.91 32.04 -5.91
CA THR A 88 40.39 32.14 -5.92
C THR A 88 40.99 32.51 -7.28
N LYS A 89 40.14 32.83 -8.28
CA LYS A 89 40.51 33.22 -9.65
C LYS A 89 41.11 32.09 -10.51
N VAL A 90 40.93 30.84 -10.09
CA VAL A 90 41.26 29.64 -10.88
C VAL A 90 40.18 29.43 -11.95
N THR A 91 40.56 28.94 -13.13
CA THR A 91 39.62 28.70 -14.23
C THR A 91 38.70 27.49 -13.97
N ARG A 92 37.57 27.41 -14.68
CA ARG A 92 36.64 26.27 -14.55
C ARG A 92 37.27 24.95 -14.96
N ASP A 93 38.13 24.96 -15.98
CA ASP A 93 38.82 23.77 -16.48
C ASP A 93 39.82 23.23 -15.45
N GLU A 94 40.59 24.12 -14.81
CA GLU A 94 41.52 23.75 -13.74
C GLU A 94 40.79 23.23 -12.49
N VAL A 95 39.62 23.79 -12.14
CA VAL A 95 38.80 23.27 -11.03
C VAL A 95 38.23 21.90 -11.38
N ALA A 96 37.76 21.71 -12.61
CA ALA A 96 37.25 20.42 -13.11
C ALA A 96 38.33 19.33 -13.04
N GLU A 97 39.53 19.64 -13.54
CA GLU A 97 40.69 18.76 -13.51
C GLU A 97 41.08 18.38 -12.06
N ARG A 98 41.11 19.37 -11.15
CA ARG A 98 41.46 19.13 -9.73
C ARG A 98 40.44 18.27 -8.99
N LEU A 99 39.15 18.41 -9.30
CA LEU A 99 38.07 17.68 -8.65
C LEU A 99 37.72 16.38 -9.37
N GLY A 100 38.25 16.14 -10.57
CA GLY A 100 37.92 14.97 -11.39
C GLY A 100 36.47 14.95 -11.87
N ILE A 101 35.83 16.11 -11.97
CA ILE A 101 34.43 16.27 -12.42
C ILE A 101 34.41 16.91 -13.80
N PRO A 102 33.37 16.70 -14.63
CA PRO A 102 33.32 17.31 -15.94
C PRO A 102 33.10 18.83 -15.82
N VAL A 103 33.70 19.60 -16.73
CA VAL A 103 33.64 21.08 -16.74
C VAL A 103 32.21 21.63 -16.68
N ARG A 104 31.23 20.89 -17.24
CA ARG A 104 29.81 21.25 -17.19
C ARG A 104 29.23 21.28 -15.77
N ASP A 105 29.80 20.53 -14.83
CA ASP A 105 29.33 20.45 -13.43
C ASP A 105 30.04 21.48 -12.53
N VAL A 106 31.13 22.09 -13.01
CA VAL A 106 31.77 23.24 -12.38
C VAL A 106 30.96 24.51 -12.69
N LYS A 107 29.93 24.77 -11.88
CA LYS A 107 29.12 25.98 -11.97
C LYS A 107 29.22 26.76 -10.66
N ARG A 108 29.14 28.09 -10.75
CA ARG A 108 28.95 28.91 -9.55
C ARG A 108 27.49 28.77 -9.14
N SER A 109 27.23 28.21 -7.96
CA SER A 109 25.90 28.22 -7.38
C SER A 109 25.47 29.67 -7.17
N LYS A 110 24.41 30.09 -7.88
CA LYS A 110 23.64 31.26 -7.44
C LYS A 110 22.96 30.81 -6.16
N ALA A 111 23.25 31.47 -5.03
CA ALA A 111 22.54 31.22 -3.79
C ALA A 111 21.03 31.24 -4.08
N LYS A 112 20.36 30.13 -3.81
CA LYS A 112 18.93 29.97 -4.03
C LYS A 112 18.24 30.85 -2.98
N ALA A 113 17.92 32.09 -3.34
CA ALA A 113 16.90 32.83 -2.62
C ALA A 113 15.62 32.00 -2.75
N GLU A 114 15.06 31.61 -1.61
CA GLU A 114 13.77 30.97 -1.52
C GLU A 114 12.72 31.81 -2.25
N THR A 115 11.98 31.20 -3.17
CA THR A 115 10.54 31.46 -3.32
C THR A 115 9.92 30.34 -4.13
N ASP A 116 8.89 29.81 -3.51
CA ASP A 116 7.90 28.84 -3.97
C ASP A 116 6.96 29.46 -5.02
N ALA A 117 6.19 28.59 -5.69
CA ALA A 117 4.97 28.83 -6.46
C ALA A 117 5.03 29.42 -7.90
N THR A 118 4.70 28.53 -8.84
CA THR A 118 3.51 28.58 -9.72
C THR A 118 3.31 29.72 -10.73
N ASN A 119 3.00 29.28 -11.97
CA ASN A 119 2.45 29.98 -13.15
C ASN A 119 3.41 30.92 -13.92
N GLY A 120 3.41 30.97 -15.24
CA GLY A 120 2.58 30.45 -16.34
C GLY A 120 3.15 31.13 -17.60
N GLY A 121 3.33 30.47 -18.74
CA GLY A 121 2.26 30.13 -19.68
C GLY A 121 2.21 31.18 -20.79
N ASP A 122 2.45 30.77 -22.04
CA ASP A 122 1.75 31.23 -23.26
C ASP A 122 2.31 30.42 -24.46
N GLU A 123 1.56 29.45 -24.98
CA GLU A 123 0.66 29.52 -26.16
C GLU A 123 1.41 29.47 -27.51
N ALA A 124 0.95 28.86 -28.60
CA ALA A 124 -0.19 28.00 -28.92
C ALA A 124 0.08 27.45 -30.33
N VAL A 125 -0.28 26.20 -30.64
CA VAL A 125 -0.67 25.86 -32.03
C VAL A 125 -1.77 24.78 -32.02
N THR A 126 -2.99 25.30 -32.12
CA THR A 126 -4.14 24.85 -32.93
C THR A 126 -4.68 23.42 -32.83
N ALA A 127 -5.92 23.37 -32.32
CA ALA A 127 -6.93 22.36 -32.56
C ALA A 127 -7.34 22.24 -34.04
N ALA A 128 -7.69 21.03 -34.45
CA ALA A 128 -8.73 20.77 -35.46
C ALA A 128 -9.31 19.37 -35.19
N GLU A 129 -10.48 19.39 -34.54
CA GLU A 129 -11.45 18.30 -34.42
C GLU A 129 -12.48 18.44 -35.56
N ASN A 130 -13.27 17.39 -35.80
CA ASN A 130 -14.43 17.23 -36.71
C ASN A 130 -14.11 16.51 -38.04
N ASP A 131 -14.86 15.53 -38.53
CA ASP A 131 -16.04 14.78 -38.06
C ASP A 131 -16.30 13.69 -39.14
N ASP A 132 -17.22 12.76 -38.85
CA ASP A 132 -18.09 12.04 -39.80
C ASP A 132 -17.53 10.90 -40.70
N GLU A 133 -17.97 9.67 -40.41
CA GLU A 133 -18.75 8.78 -41.30
C GLU A 133 -19.07 7.49 -40.51
N SER A 134 -20.27 7.32 -39.95
CA SER A 134 -21.48 6.83 -40.64
C SER A 134 -21.42 5.36 -41.07
N GLY A 135 -21.95 4.47 -40.21
CA GLY A 135 -22.80 3.33 -40.58
C GLY A 135 -22.14 1.99 -40.93
N GLU A 136 -22.39 0.96 -40.12
CA GLU A 136 -22.99 -0.29 -40.63
C GLU A 136 -23.71 -1.05 -39.50
N GLN A 137 -24.96 -1.42 -39.76
CA GLN A 137 -25.86 -2.23 -38.93
C GLN A 137 -25.68 -3.73 -39.22
N GLY A 138 -26.03 -4.58 -38.24
CA GLY A 138 -26.29 -6.01 -38.40
C GLY A 138 -25.37 -6.87 -37.51
N ASP A 139 -25.82 -7.81 -36.69
CA ASP A 139 -27.10 -8.52 -36.67
C ASP A 139 -27.35 -9.19 -35.30
N ALA A 140 -28.64 -9.46 -35.06
CA ALA A 140 -29.34 -10.33 -34.10
C ALA A 140 -28.51 -11.28 -33.19
N GLN A 141 -28.72 -11.25 -31.87
CA GLN A 141 -29.64 -12.12 -31.10
C GLN A 141 -29.40 -13.64 -31.24
N GLU A 142 -29.14 -14.29 -30.10
CA GLU A 142 -29.59 -15.64 -29.66
C GLU A 142 -28.51 -16.23 -28.72
N SER A 143 -28.77 -16.87 -27.59
CA SER A 143 -29.95 -17.12 -26.77
C SER A 143 -29.42 -17.83 -25.52
N TYR A 144 -30.06 -17.60 -24.38
CA TYR A 144 -29.94 -18.41 -23.17
C TYR A 144 -30.06 -19.92 -23.50
N ALA A 145 -29.20 -20.74 -22.91
CA ALA A 145 -29.49 -22.17 -22.73
C ALA A 145 -29.19 -22.56 -21.29
N ALA A 146 -30.21 -23.18 -20.69
CA ALA A 146 -30.33 -23.67 -19.33
C ALA A 146 -29.53 -24.95 -19.08
#